data_AF-A0A9F3QU27-F1
#
_entry.id   AF-A0A9F3QU27-F1
#
_cell.length_a   1.000
_cell.length_b   1.000
_cell.length_c   1.000
_cell.angle_alpha   90.00
_cell.angle_beta   90.00
_cell.angle_gamma   90.00
#
_symmetry.space_group_name_H-M   'P 1'
#
loop_
_entity.id
_entity.type
_entity.pdbx_description
1 polymer ?
#
loop_
_entity_poly.entity_id
_entity_poly.type
_entity_poly.pdbx_seq_one_letter_code
_entity_poly.pdbx_strand_id
1 'polypeptide(L)' 'SRRAAFPPPKVPPARVGLTPALPASLRQNYEHLFKVNDKSVGGSFYLQSKVVRAKERLDEELQIQSRREQGPAHKPGT' A
#
# COMPACT_ATOMS: atom_id res chain seq x y z
N SER A 1 -33.29 -22.34 -0.38
CA SER A 1 -32.14 -21.82 -1.14
C SER A 1 -31.67 -20.52 -0.51
N ARG A 2 -30.58 -20.53 0.26
CA ARG A 2 -29.99 -19.31 0.87
C ARG A 2 -28.62 -19.11 0.23
N ARG A 3 -28.47 -18.09 -0.64
CA ARG A 3 -27.15 -17.62 -1.07
C ARG A 3 -26.47 -17.02 0.15
N ALA A 4 -25.38 -17.64 0.59
CA ALA A 4 -24.50 -17.04 1.58
C ALA A 4 -23.92 -15.75 0.98
N ALA A 5 -24.30 -14.59 1.53
CA ALA A 5 -23.65 -13.33 1.22
C ALA A 5 -22.23 -13.38 1.79
N PHE A 6 -21.22 -13.31 0.93
CA PHE A 6 -19.83 -13.16 1.37
C PHE A 6 -19.70 -11.83 2.12
N PRO A 7 -19.24 -11.82 3.39
CA PRO A 7 -19.05 -10.58 4.12
C PRO A 7 -17.95 -9.75 3.44
N PRO A 8 -18.10 -8.41 3.37
CA PRO A 8 -17.07 -7.56 2.80
C PRO A 8 -15.77 -7.68 3.61
N PRO A 9 -14.60 -7.63 2.94
CA PRO A 9 -13.32 -7.66 3.64
C PRO A 9 -13.23 -6.47 4.60
N LYS A 10 -12.91 -6.74 5.86
CA LYS A 10 -12.67 -5.72 6.88
C LYS A 10 -11.35 -5.01 6.56
N VAL A 11 -11.41 -3.95 5.76
CA VAL A 11 -10.28 -3.05 5.55
C VAL A 11 -10.00 -2.29 6.85
N PRO A 12 -8.81 -2.40 7.46
CA PRO A 12 -8.43 -1.55 8.58
C PRO A 12 -8.37 -0.08 8.12
N PRO A 13 -8.62 0.90 9.01
CA PRO A 13 -8.57 2.30 8.64
C PRO A 13 -7.17 2.67 8.15
N ALA A 14 -7.12 3.15 6.91
CA ALA A 14 -5.89 3.50 6.21
C ALA A 14 -5.08 4.50 7.05
N ARG A 15 -3.87 4.11 7.46
CA ARG A 15 -2.82 5.06 7.81
C ARG A 15 -2.43 5.78 6.52
N VAL A 16 -3.10 6.87 6.22
CA VAL A 16 -2.70 7.82 5.17
C VAL A 16 -1.49 8.61 5.70
N GLY A 17 -0.35 7.94 5.75
CA GLY A 17 0.96 8.56 5.94
C GLY A 17 1.82 8.15 4.76
N LEU A 18 2.36 9.12 4.02
CA LEU A 18 3.44 8.83 3.07
C LEU A 18 4.59 8.22 3.88
N THR A 19 4.80 6.93 3.68
CA THR A 19 5.90 6.15 4.23
C THR A 19 7.22 6.67 3.63
N PRO A 20 8.26 6.92 4.45
CA PRO A 20 9.55 7.40 3.96
C PRO A 20 10.37 6.31 3.23
N ALA A 21 9.87 5.08 3.14
CA ALA A 21 10.60 3.92 2.62
C ALA A 21 10.49 3.74 1.09
N LEU A 22 9.61 4.47 0.40
CA LEU A 22 9.51 4.40 -1.06
C LEU A 22 10.66 5.20 -1.72
N PRO A 23 11.32 4.64 -2.74
CA PRO A 23 12.22 5.38 -3.62
C PRO A 23 11.58 6.67 -4.13
N ALA A 24 12.35 7.75 -4.20
CA ALA A 24 11.85 9.08 -4.59
C ALA A 24 11.10 9.07 -5.94
N SER A 25 11.54 8.26 -6.90
CA SER A 25 10.90 8.07 -8.20
C SER A 25 9.49 7.48 -8.09
N LEU A 26 9.30 6.46 -7.26
CA LEU A 26 7.98 5.84 -7.05
C LEU A 26 7.00 6.80 -6.37
N ARG A 27 7.50 7.63 -5.46
CA ARG A 27 6.71 8.63 -4.75
C ARG A 27 6.21 9.73 -5.69
N GLN A 28 7.07 10.25 -6.56
CA GLN A 28 6.70 11.22 -7.60
C GLN A 28 5.69 10.61 -8.60
N ASN A 29 5.89 9.37 -9.02
CA ASN A 29 4.97 8.67 -9.91
C ASN A 29 3.59 8.49 -9.26
N TYR A 30 3.55 8.10 -7.98
CA TYR A 30 2.31 7.98 -7.22
C TYR A 30 1.58 9.33 -7.14
N GLU A 31 2.27 10.40 -6.74
CA GLU A 31 1.66 11.73 -6.60
C GLU A 31 1.09 12.24 -7.94
N HIS A 32 1.83 12.04 -9.04
CA HIS A 32 1.35 12.39 -10.37
C HIS A 32 0.09 11.59 -10.73
N LEU A 33 0.14 10.26 -10.65
CA LEU A 33 -0.98 9.39 -11.01
C LEU A 33 -2.20 9.61 -10.11
N PHE A 34 -1.99 9.91 -8.84
CA PHE A 34 -3.08 10.20 -7.90
C PHE A 34 -3.77 11.52 -8.25
N LYS A 35 -2.98 12.57 -8.55
CA LYS A 35 -3.49 13.91 -8.86
C LYS A 35 -4.26 13.96 -10.18
N VAL A 36 -3.76 13.30 -11.23
CA VAL A 36 -4.43 13.29 -12.54
C VAL A 36 -5.71 12.44 -12.57
N ASN A 37 -5.88 11.53 -11.59
CA ASN A 37 -7.07 10.69 -11.47
C ASN A 37 -8.08 11.19 -10.42
N ASP A 38 -7.88 12.39 -9.87
CA ASP A 38 -8.84 12.96 -8.93
C ASP A 38 -10.20 13.22 -9.60
N LYS A 39 -11.29 12.94 -8.89
CA LYS A 39 -12.64 13.13 -9.44
C LYS A 39 -12.92 14.59 -9.80
N SER A 40 -12.31 15.53 -9.08
CA SER A 40 -12.51 16.97 -9.27
C SER A 40 -11.96 17.47 -10.61
N VAL A 41 -11.01 16.74 -11.21
CA VAL A 41 -10.44 17.05 -12.53
C VAL A 41 -10.98 16.14 -13.65
N GLY A 42 -12.07 15.41 -13.40
CA GLY A 42 -12.64 14.46 -14.35
C GLY A 42 -11.96 13.08 -14.36
N GLY A 43 -11.14 12.79 -13.34
CA GLY A 43 -10.49 11.49 -13.17
C GLY A 43 -11.44 10.38 -12.71
N SER A 44 -10.97 9.14 -12.78
CA SER A 44 -11.73 7.96 -12.39
C SER A 44 -11.41 7.51 -10.97
N PHE A 45 -12.44 7.44 -10.13
CA PHE A 45 -12.33 6.86 -8.79
C PHE A 45 -11.76 5.44 -8.80
N TYR A 46 -12.12 4.66 -9.82
CA TYR A 46 -11.67 3.28 -9.94
C TYR A 46 -10.16 3.24 -10.18
N LEU A 47 -9.64 4.06 -11.10
CA LEU A 47 -8.20 4.16 -11.37
C LEU A 47 -7.44 4.70 -10.16
N GLN A 48 -7.93 5.78 -9.53
CA GLN A 48 -7.34 6.34 -8.32
C GLN A 48 -7.25 5.28 -7.21
N SER A 49 -8.32 4.50 -7.02
CA SER A 49 -8.34 3.40 -6.04
C SER A 49 -7.31 2.31 -6.38
N LYS A 50 -7.06 2.00 -7.66
CA LYS A 50 -6.00 1.05 -8.05
C LYS A 50 -4.60 1.58 -7.75
N VAL A 51 -4.37 2.87 -8.01
CA VAL A 51 -3.09 3.54 -7.69
C VAL A 51 -2.81 3.49 -6.19
N VAL A 52 -3.82 3.76 -5.36
CA VAL A 52 -3.71 3.65 -3.89
C VAL A 52 -3.40 2.21 -3.47
N ARG A 53 -4.12 1.22 -4.00
CA ARG A 53 -3.89 -0.20 -3.66
C ARG A 53 -2.49 -0.68 -4.05
N ALA A 54 -1.99 -0.26 -5.20
CA ALA A 54 -0.63 -0.57 -5.63
C ALA A 54 0.41 0.03 -4.67
N LYS A 55 0.21 1.28 -4.23
CA LYS A 55 1.08 1.94 -3.25
C LYS A 55 1.06 1.23 -1.90
N GLU A 56 -0.11 0.88 -1.38
CA GLU A 56 -0.25 0.11 -0.13
C GLU A 56 0.54 -1.20 -0.20
N ARG A 57 0.47 -1.91 -1.34
CA ARG A 57 1.19 -3.17 -1.53
C ARG A 57 2.71 -2.99 -1.53
N LEU A 58 3.21 -1.97 -2.22
CA LEU A 58 4.64 -1.67 -2.26
C LEU A 58 5.19 -1.30 -0.88
N ASP A 59 4.42 -0.56 -0.09
CA ASP A 59 4.79 -0.24 1.29
C ASP A 59 4.91 -1.48 2.17
N GLU A 60 3.95 -2.39 2.07
CA GLU A 60 3.99 -3.66 2.80
C GLU A 60 5.23 -4.48 2.43
N GLU A 61 5.55 -4.60 1.14
CA GLU A 61 6.70 -5.36 0.67
C GLU A 61 8.02 -4.76 1.15
N LEU A 62 8.16 -3.44 1.12
CA LEU A 62 9.34 -2.75 1.65
C LEU A 62 9.50 -2.95 3.16
N GLN A 63 8.41 -2.90 3.92
CA GLN A 63 8.45 -3.17 5.36
C GLN A 63 8.82 -4.64 5.66
N ILE A 64 8.27 -5.58 4.89
CA ILE A 64 8.60 -7.00 5.01
C ILE A 64 10.08 -7.22 4.68
N GLN A 65 10.59 -6.60 3.61
CA GLN A 65 12.01 -6.68 3.22
C GLN A 65 12.92 -6.11 4.31
N SER A 66 12.60 -4.91 4.83
CA SER A 66 13.32 -4.28 5.94
C SER A 66 13.38 -5.19 7.17
N ARG A 67 12.28 -5.89 7.49
CA ARG A 67 12.21 -6.84 8.60
C ARG A 67 12.95 -8.15 8.31
N ARG A 68 12.99 -8.61 7.06
CA ARG A 68 13.74 -9.80 6.64
C ARG A 68 15.25 -9.57 6.68
N GLU A 69 15.70 -8.38 6.30
CA GLU A 69 17.11 -7.97 6.39
C GLU A 69 17.57 -7.81 7.84
N GLN A 70 16.66 -7.45 8.75
CA GLN A 70 16.87 -7.51 10.21
C GLN A 70 16.58 -8.89 10.81
N GLY A 71 17.06 -9.95 10.15
CA GLY A 71 17.07 -11.31 10.71
C GLY A 71 17.69 -11.36 12.10
N PRO A 72 17.29 -12.32 12.96
CA PRO A 72 17.53 -12.26 14.39
C PRO A 72 19.03 -12.14 14.67
N ALA A 73 19.41 -11.19 15.51
CA ALA A 73 20.73 -11.10 16.09
C ALA A 73 21.18 -12.51 16.50
N HIS A 74 22.24 -12.97 15.84
CA HIS A 74 23.05 -14.10 16.22
C HIS A 74 23.19 -14.11 17.74
N LYS A 75 22.65 -15.12 18.41
CA LYS A 75 23.12 -15.51 19.74
C LYS A 75 24.23 -16.53 19.50
N PRO A 76 25.52 -16.17 19.64
CA PRO A 76 26.54 -17.17 19.90
C PRO A 76 26.37 -17.63 21.36
N GLY A 77 26.15 -18.91 21.57
CA GLY A 77 26.09 -19.53 22.89
C GLY A 77 25.26 -20.81 22.80
N THR A 78 25.79 -21.99 23.04
CA THR A 78 27.04 -22.46 23.67
C THR A 78 27.25 -23.90 23.22
#